data_AF-A0A8A1LW87-F1
#
_entry.id   AF-A0A8A1LW87-F1
#
_cell.length_a   1.000
_cell.length_b   1.000
_cell.length_c   1.000
_cell.angle_alpha   90.00
_cell.angle_beta   90.00
_cell.angle_gamma   90.00
#
_symmetry.space_group_name_H-M   'P 1'
#
loop_
_entity.id
_entity.type
_entity.pdbx_description
1 polymer ?
#
loop_
_entity_poly.entity_id
_entity_poly.type
_entity_poly.pdbx_seq_one_letter_code
_entity_poly.pdbx_strand_id
1 'polypeptide(L)'
;MDTYTFATSAQVDLPISLKICNLEGKQKPIPFSVLIKNPELRHLGSNQSPISDLFITVQLWASSKPLGVPIQTAYKAFKTRGRGARAPGKAPKET
;
A
#
# COMPACT_ATOMS: atom_id res chain seq x y z
N MET A 1 6.32 -30.34 -5.83
CA MET A 1 6.82 -30.01 -4.48
C MET A 1 7.98 -29.07 -4.66
N ASP A 2 7.94 -27.89 -4.06
CA ASP A 2 9.09 -26.99 -4.07
C ASP A 2 10.20 -27.58 -3.19
N THR A 3 11.44 -27.56 -3.68
CA THR A 3 12.61 -28.08 -2.96
C THR A 3 13.20 -26.97 -2.10
N TYR A 4 13.29 -27.22 -0.79
CA TYR A 4 13.92 -26.31 0.15
C TYR A 4 15.26 -26.86 0.63
N THR A 5 16.24 -25.99 0.85
CA THR A 5 17.57 -26.35 1.37
C THR A 5 17.99 -25.30 2.39
N PHE A 6 18.66 -25.73 3.46
CA PHE A 6 19.14 -24.87 4.52
C PHE A 6 20.61 -24.49 4.27
N ALA A 7 20.96 -23.24 4.56
CA ALA A 7 22.32 -22.74 4.44
C ALA A 7 22.60 -21.74 5.58
N THR A 8 23.86 -21.67 6.00
CA THR A 8 24.34 -20.63 6.91
C THR A 8 24.57 -19.32 6.16
N SER A 9 24.57 -18.19 6.86
CA SER A 9 24.77 -16.87 6.24
C SER A 9 26.07 -16.75 5.43
N ALA A 10 27.14 -17.44 5.85
CA ALA A 10 28.41 -17.46 5.14
C ALA A 10 28.37 -18.25 3.81
N GLN A 11 27.37 -19.13 3.62
CA GLN A 11 27.22 -19.96 2.42
C GLN A 11 26.32 -19.29 1.35
N VAL A 12 25.75 -18.12 1.65
CA VAL A 12 24.74 -17.46 0.81
C VAL A 12 25.22 -16.04 0.50
N ASP A 13 25.86 -15.87 -0.65
CA ASP A 13 26.27 -14.56 -1.16
C ASP A 13 25.20 -13.99 -2.11
N LEU A 14 23.96 -13.91 -1.63
CA LEU A 14 22.83 -13.43 -2.41
C LEU A 14 22.40 -12.04 -1.92
N PRO A 15 22.38 -11.02 -2.80
CA PRO A 15 21.82 -9.73 -2.44
C PRO A 15 20.34 -9.89 -2.07
N ILE A 16 19.94 -9.29 -0.95
CA ILE A 16 18.57 -9.35 -0.44
C ILE A 16 17.63 -8.71 -1.47
N SER A 17 16.72 -9.52 -2.01
CA SER A 17 15.73 -9.09 -3.00
C SER A 17 14.34 -9.11 -2.38
N LEU A 18 13.63 -7.99 -2.49
CA LEU A 18 12.29 -7.83 -1.92
C LEU A 18 11.27 -7.66 -3.04
N LYS A 19 10.26 -8.53 -3.07
CA LYS A 19 9.14 -8.42 -4.00
C LYS A 19 7.90 -7.95 -3.26
N ILE A 20 7.43 -6.76 -3.60
CA ILE A 20 6.18 -6.22 -3.06
C ILE A 20 5.04 -6.70 -3.97
N CYS A 21 4.12 -7.48 -3.41
CA CYS A 21 2.97 -8.01 -4.14
C CYS A 21 1.76 -7.06 -4.06
N ASN A 22 1.20 -6.91 -2.86
CA ASN A 22 -0.02 -6.12 -2.63
C ASN A 22 0.17 -5.17 -1.45
N LEU A 23 -0.48 -4.00 -1.53
CA LEU A 23 -0.71 -3.12 -0.40
C LEU A 23 -2.17 -3.26 0.04
N GLU A 24 -2.38 -3.40 1.34
CA GLU A 24 -3.71 -3.46 1.95
C GLU A 24 -3.91 -2.30 2.91
N GLY A 25 -5.10 -1.71 2.88
CA GLY A 25 -5.43 -0.58 3.73
C GLY A 25 -6.44 0.35 3.07
N LYS A 26 -7.01 1.23 3.88
CA LYS A 26 -7.81 2.36 3.40
C LYS A 26 -7.17 3.64 3.91
N GLN A 27 -7.00 4.60 3.02
CA GLN A 27 -6.63 5.94 3.42
C GLN A 27 -7.80 6.55 4.21
N LYS A 28 -7.53 7.00 5.44
CA LYS A 28 -8.53 7.69 6.25
C LYS A 28 -8.72 9.11 5.68
N PRO A 29 -9.96 9.53 5.38
CA PRO A 29 -10.21 10.89 4.94
C PRO A 29 -9.86 11.87 6.07
N ILE A 30 -9.39 13.06 5.70
CA ILE A 30 -9.09 14.11 6.67
C ILE A 30 -10.41 14.56 7.32
N PRO A 31 -10.48 14.65 8.67
CA PRO A 31 -11.67 15.14 9.35
C PRO A 31 -12.04 16.56 8.92
N PHE A 32 -13.34 16.83 8.80
CA PHE A 32 -13.84 18.15 8.39
C PHE A 32 -13.35 19.29 9.31
N SER A 33 -13.22 19.02 10.61
CA SER A 33 -12.68 19.99 11.58
C SER A 33 -11.25 20.43 11.26
N VAL A 34 -10.44 19.58 10.65
CA VAL A 34 -9.08 19.91 10.20
C VAL A 34 -9.12 20.69 8.89
N LEU A 35 -10.03 20.35 7.98
CA LEU A 35 -10.23 21.07 6.72
C LEU A 35 -10.73 22.50 6.91
N ILE A 36 -11.53 22.77 7.96
CA ILE A 36 -11.94 24.15 8.30
C ILE A 36 -10.73 24.99 8.68
N LYS A 37 -9.80 24.43 9.47
CA LYS A 37 -8.60 25.15 9.92
C LYS A 37 -7.61 25.36 8.78
N ASN A 38 -7.50 24.36 7.90
CA ASN A 38 -6.52 24.28 6.81
C ASN A 38 -7.24 23.95 5.49
N PRO A 39 -7.89 24.94 4.84
CA PRO A 39 -8.71 24.71 3.65
C PRO A 39 -7.92 24.26 2.43
N GLU A 40 -6.61 24.50 2.37
CA GLU A 40 -5.73 24.08 1.27
C GLU A 40 -5.66 22.55 1.13
N LEU A 41 -5.81 21.81 2.24
CA LEU A 41 -5.72 20.35 2.25
C LEU A 41 -6.80 19.68 1.40
N ARG A 42 -7.94 20.34 1.15
CA ARG A 42 -9.03 19.80 0.32
C ARG A 42 -8.67 19.69 -1.16
N HIS A 43 -7.64 20.41 -1.61
CA HIS A 43 -7.21 20.47 -3.00
C HIS A 43 -6.14 19.42 -3.34
N LEU A 44 -5.61 18.71 -2.33
CA LEU A 44 -4.68 17.61 -2.54
C LEU A 44 -5.43 16.39 -3.10
N GLY A 45 -4.97 15.87 -4.25
CA GLY A 45 -5.60 14.72 -4.90
C GLY A 45 -5.68 13.48 -4.02
N SER A 46 -4.70 13.28 -3.12
CA SER A 46 -4.73 12.20 -2.12
C SER A 46 -5.87 12.33 -1.12
N ASN A 47 -6.37 13.53 -0.86
CA ASN A 47 -7.50 13.76 0.06
C ASN A 47 -8.85 13.70 -0.66
N GLN A 48 -8.85 13.84 -1.98
CA GLN A 48 -10.06 13.76 -2.82
C GLN A 48 -10.38 12.33 -3.24
N SER A 49 -9.35 11.51 -3.47
CA SER A 49 -9.51 10.12 -3.89
C SER A 49 -9.04 9.16 -2.78
N PRO A 50 -9.84 8.14 -2.41
CA PRO A 50 -9.39 7.06 -1.54
C PRO A 50 -8.35 6.15 -2.23
N ILE A 51 -8.16 6.32 -3.54
CA ILE A 51 -7.17 5.65 -4.36
C ILE A 51 -6.13 6.70 -4.74
N SER A 52 -5.04 6.74 -4.00
CA SER A 52 -3.89 7.60 -4.26
C SER A 52 -2.84 6.86 -5.09
N ASP A 53 -2.06 7.63 -5.84
CA ASP A 53 -0.86 7.13 -6.48
C ASP A 53 0.23 6.96 -5.42
N LEU A 54 0.70 5.74 -5.25
CA LEU A 54 1.68 5.40 -4.22
C LEU A 54 2.97 4.91 -4.87
N PHE A 55 4.06 5.14 -4.17
CA PHE A 55 5.34 4.49 -4.41
C PHE A 55 5.85 3.96 -3.07
N ILE A 56 6.73 2.97 -3.12
CA ILE A 56 7.24 2.32 -1.92
C ILE A 56 8.73 2.58 -1.86
N THR A 57 9.17 3.06 -0.70
CA THR A 57 10.59 3.21 -0.37
C THR A 57 10.94 2.20 0.71
N VAL A 58 12.01 1.43 0.47
CA VAL A 58 12.46 0.36 1.37
C VAL A 58 13.90 0.62 1.78
N GLN A 59 14.20 0.42 3.06
CA GLN A 59 15.56 0.53 3.59
C GLN A 59 15.82 -0.58 4.61
N LEU A 60 17.01 -1.17 4.55
CA LEU A 60 17.44 -2.20 5.48
C LEU A 60 18.04 -1.58 6.75
N TRP A 61 17.62 -2.05 7.92
CA TRP A 61 18.05 -1.56 9.22
C TRP A 61 18.53 -2.71 10.10
N ALA A 62 19.60 -2.49 10.87
CA ALA A 62 20.06 -3.40 11.93
C ALA A 62 20.58 -2.59 13.12
N SER A 63 20.17 -2.97 14.33
CA SER A 63 20.55 -2.28 15.58
C SER A 63 20.35 -0.76 15.51
N SER A 64 19.18 -0.34 15.00
CA SER A 64 18.81 1.08 14.81
C SER A 64 19.72 1.87 13.86
N LYS A 65 20.56 1.20 13.06
CA LYS A 65 21.40 1.81 12.03
C LYS A 65 20.97 1.36 10.65
N PRO A 66 20.85 2.28 9.67
CA PRO A 66 20.60 1.91 8.30
C PRO A 66 21.81 1.19 7.72
N LEU A 67 21.59 0.06 7.06
CA LEU A 67 22.64 -0.74 6.42
C LEU A 67 22.89 -0.33 4.96
N GLY A 68 22.07 0.58 4.42
CA GLY A 68 22.20 1.03 3.03
C GLY A 68 21.30 2.21 2.68
N VAL A 69 21.36 2.58 1.41
CA VAL A 69 20.56 3.66 0.81
C VAL A 69 19.11 3.20 0.64
N PRO A 70 18.11 4.05 0.90
CA PRO A 70 16.71 3.74 0.61
C PRO A 70 16.50 3.53 -0.89
N ILE A 71 15.78 2.46 -1.25
CA ILE A 71 15.46 2.09 -2.63
C ILE A 71 13.98 2.32 -2.87
N GLN A 72 13.63 2.92 -4.00
CA GLN A 72 12.25 3.22 -4.36
C GLN A 72 11.76 2.33 -5.50
N THR A 73 10.51 1.89 -5.43
CA THR A 73 9.86 1.20 -6.54
C THR A 73 9.47 2.17 -7.65
N ALA A 74 9.40 1.67 -8.88
CA ALA A 74 8.76 2.41 -9.97
C ALA A 74 7.31 2.77 -9.62
N TYR A 75 6.84 3.87 -10.19
CA TYR A 75 5.47 4.34 -10.04
C TYR A 75 4.46 3.30 -10.54
N LYS A 76 3.39 3.08 -9.78
CA LYS A 76 2.26 2.23 -10.19
C LYS A 76 0.95 2.79 -9.66
N ALA A 77 -0.02 2.97 -10.55
CA ALA A 77 -1.38 3.32 -10.14
C ALA A 77 -2.03 2.13 -9.40
N PHE A 78 -2.53 2.38 -8.19
CA PHE A 78 -3.24 1.39 -7.40
C PHE A 78 -4.70 1.35 -7.83
N LYS A 79 -5.29 0.16 -7.89
CA LYS A 79 -6.73 -0.02 -8.14
C LYS A 79 -7.32 -0.72 -6.93
N THR A 80 -8.45 -0.22 -6.43
CA THR A 80 -9.20 -0.96 -5.40
C THR A 80 -9.64 -2.28 -6.02
N ARG A 81 -9.20 -3.40 -5.44
CA ARG A 81 -9.81 -4.71 -5.71
C ARG A 81 -11.18 -4.67 -5.06
N GLY A 82 -12.17 -4.18 -5.79
CA GLY A 82 -13.57 -4.29 -5.38
C GLY A 82 -13.87 -5.78 -5.21
N ARG A 83 -14.08 -6.24 -3.97
CA ARG A 83 -14.92 -7.43 -3.78
C ARG A 83 -16.23 -7.10 -4.46
N GLY A 84 -16.58 -7.91 -5.47
CA GLY A 84 -17.62 -7.63 -6.45
C GLY A 84 -18.78 -6.85 -5.84
N ALA A 85 -19.12 -5.72 -6.46
CA ALA A 85 -20.33 -5.00 -6.15
C ALA A 85 -21.49 -5.99 -6.24
N ARG A 86 -21.97 -6.47 -5.09
CA ARG A 86 -23.24 -7.17 -5.01
C ARG A 86 -24.26 -6.12 -5.40
N ALA A 87 -24.81 -6.25 -6.62
CA ALA A 87 -25.87 -5.39 -7.10
C ALA A 87 -26.97 -5.30 -6.03
N PRO A 88 -27.53 -4.12 -5.76
CA PRO A 88 -28.66 -4.01 -4.85
C PRO A 88 -29.79 -4.88 -5.41
N GLY A 89 -30.18 -5.91 -4.65
CA GLY A 89 -31.32 -6.76 -4.99
C GLY A 89 -32.55 -5.89 -5.16
N LYS A 90 -33.23 -6.02 -6.30
CA LYS A 90 -34.55 -5.43 -6.51
C LYS A 90 -35.46 -5.89 -5.38
N ALA A 91 -36.04 -4.94 -4.64
CA ALA A 91 -37.09 -5.21 -3.67
C ALA A 91 -38.30 -5.87 -4.38
N PRO A 92 -38.94 -6.88 -3.78
CA PRO A 92 -40.18 -7.40 -4.32
C PRO A 92 -41.27 -6.34 -4.15
N LYS A 93 -42.03 -6.08 -5.22
CA LYS A 93 -43.26 -5.30 -5.16
C LYS A 93 -44.28 -6.10 -4.35
N GLU A 94 -44.74 -5.53 -3.24
CA GLU A 94 -45.94 -5.99 -2.53
C GLU A 94 -47.13 -5.95 -3.49
N THR A 95 -47.92 -7.04 -3.50
CA THR A 95 -49.31 -7.08 -3.98
C THR A 95 -50.12 -7.83 -2.95
#